data_AF-A0A8J8J1T0-F1
#
_entry.id   AF-A0A8J8J1T0-F1
#
_cell.length_a   1.000
_cell.length_b   1.000
_cell.length_c   1.000
_cell.angle_alpha   90.00
_cell.angle_beta   90.00
_cell.angle_gamma   90.00
#
_symmetry.space_group_name_H-M   'P 1'
#
loop_
_entity.id
_entity.type
_entity.pdbx_description
1 polymer ?
#
loop_
_entity_poly.entity_id
_entity_poly.type
_entity_poly.pdbx_seq_one_letter_code
_entity_poly.pdbx_strand_id
1 'polypeptide(L)'
;MGVIVVQSSGRCDATCANCIWRERLSGVMLPGDVLPRIASLLDGFRFDEGILMCPNPFLHPKIKVIYDELRDISKRVTVFIPLTASLSNLRVDVLADVDTISIIVPPMIDIKRGDTLIRALESRGIDHIEAYLVFNSSSDPGEILRKIGECMKRGLRITVGPSLFSPPSGDMFIESISARKDVELGLHYGRKYLYSAMKVFLNDYPITLLMSPMDPCRHLYVNPYGIISKCPNSNFSVSYREMTREVLRKIFFSPCPDNKNPSFVPKVEISFVTSSGIKIPGDIMELLELISQTRSFRAACKIMGVSPSTYWERIKDIEEKLGRRLIVSVKGGRKKGITVLTGVALDLLKEYQRIRERVLLSLNERF
;
A
#
# COMPACT_ATOMS: atom_id res chain seq x y z
N MET A 1 -6.91 11.01 -1.43
CA MET A 1 -7.06 9.59 -1.77
C MET A 1 -8.13 8.97 -0.88
N GLY A 2 -9.19 8.38 -1.47
CA GLY A 2 -10.28 7.73 -0.74
C GLY A 2 -10.24 6.21 -0.93
N VAL A 3 -10.57 5.46 0.14
CA VAL A 3 -10.61 3.99 0.11
C VAL A 3 -11.97 3.53 0.60
N ILE A 4 -12.59 2.58 -0.11
CA ILE A 4 -13.78 1.88 0.37
C ILE A 4 -13.42 0.44 0.67
N VAL A 5 -13.78 -0.04 1.87
CA VAL A 5 -13.58 -1.41 2.32
C VAL A 5 -14.93 -2.07 2.54
N VAL A 6 -15.17 -3.16 1.85
CA VAL A 6 -16.44 -3.88 1.85
C VAL A 6 -16.21 -5.30 2.32
N GLN A 7 -16.91 -5.70 3.37
CA GLN A 7 -17.06 -7.10 3.74
C GLN A 7 -18.36 -7.62 3.16
N SER A 8 -18.28 -8.43 2.12
CA SER A 8 -19.46 -9.00 1.46
C SER A 8 -20.12 -10.11 2.28
N SER A 9 -19.36 -10.79 3.14
CA SER A 9 -19.80 -11.98 3.86
C SER A 9 -19.22 -12.01 5.27
N GLY A 10 -20.02 -12.45 6.24
CA GLY A 10 -19.55 -12.84 7.57
C GLY A 10 -19.04 -14.29 7.63
N ARG A 11 -19.26 -15.09 6.59
CA ARG A 11 -18.83 -16.49 6.51
C ARG A 11 -17.38 -16.60 6.06
N CYS A 12 -16.67 -17.58 6.61
CA CYS A 12 -15.34 -17.98 6.17
C CYS A 12 -15.21 -19.50 6.19
N ASP A 13 -14.54 -20.06 5.20
CA ASP A 13 -14.17 -21.47 5.11
C ASP A 13 -12.74 -21.74 5.60
N ALA A 14 -12.03 -20.69 6.05
CA ALA A 14 -10.67 -20.78 6.56
C ALA A 14 -10.57 -20.79 8.09
N THR A 15 -9.55 -21.48 8.59
CA THR A 15 -9.29 -21.70 10.02
C THR A 15 -8.13 -20.85 10.55
N CYS A 16 -8.19 -19.53 10.36
CA CYS A 16 -7.19 -18.62 10.94
C CYS A 16 -7.37 -18.52 12.46
N ALA A 17 -6.30 -18.74 13.25
CA ALA A 17 -6.36 -18.78 14.71
C ALA A 17 -6.76 -17.43 15.35
N ASN A 18 -6.30 -16.32 14.78
CA ASN A 18 -6.49 -14.97 15.34
C ASN A 18 -7.38 -14.09 14.44
N CYS A 19 -8.41 -14.66 13.82
CA CYS A 19 -9.33 -13.91 12.96
C CYS A 19 -10.23 -13.02 13.82
N ILE A 20 -10.00 -11.70 13.80
CA ILE A 20 -10.79 -10.71 14.54
C ILE A 20 -12.27 -10.66 14.12
N TRP A 21 -12.62 -11.27 12.98
CA TRP A 21 -13.97 -11.26 12.41
C TRP A 21 -14.83 -12.44 12.85
N ARG A 22 -14.22 -13.55 13.29
CA ARG A 22 -14.94 -14.81 13.54
C ARG A 22 -16.02 -14.67 14.62
N GLU A 23 -15.74 -13.88 15.65
CA GLU A 23 -16.68 -13.63 16.75
C GLU A 23 -17.61 -12.44 16.47
N ARG A 24 -17.25 -11.58 15.50
CA ARG A 24 -17.96 -10.33 15.20
C ARG A 24 -19.04 -10.49 14.13
N LEU A 25 -18.95 -11.52 13.29
CA LEU A 25 -19.81 -11.72 12.13
C LEU A 25 -20.30 -13.17 12.11
N SER A 26 -21.61 -13.41 12.15
CA SER A 26 -22.19 -14.75 12.12
C SER A 26 -23.16 -14.95 10.96
N GLY A 27 -22.75 -15.70 9.94
CA GLY A 27 -23.64 -16.22 8.89
C GLY A 27 -24.27 -15.20 7.94
N VAL A 28 -24.03 -13.90 8.15
CA VAL A 28 -24.64 -12.76 7.46
C VAL A 28 -23.97 -12.41 6.13
N MET A 29 -24.71 -11.74 5.26
CA MET A 29 -24.35 -11.44 3.88
C MET A 29 -24.81 -10.03 3.52
N LEU A 30 -23.94 -9.30 2.81
CA LEU A 30 -24.19 -7.91 2.44
C LEU A 30 -25.44 -7.78 1.56
N PRO A 31 -26.41 -6.92 1.93
CA PRO A 31 -27.53 -6.61 1.05
C PRO A 31 -27.07 -6.05 -0.31
N GLY A 32 -27.69 -6.52 -1.40
CA GLY A 32 -27.26 -6.19 -2.76
C GLY A 32 -27.45 -4.73 -3.17
N ASP A 33 -28.28 -3.98 -2.44
CA ASP A 33 -28.62 -2.57 -2.66
C ASP A 33 -27.68 -1.58 -1.93
N VAL A 34 -26.76 -2.07 -1.09
CA VAL A 34 -25.86 -1.22 -0.29
C VAL A 34 -24.91 -0.41 -1.17
N LEU A 35 -24.21 -1.06 -2.10
CA LEU A 35 -23.27 -0.38 -3.00
C LEU A 35 -23.97 0.53 -4.01
N PRO A 36 -25.07 0.12 -4.67
CA PRO A 36 -25.88 1.04 -5.48
C PRO A 36 -26.34 2.29 -4.72
N ARG A 37 -26.74 2.13 -3.45
CA ARG A 37 -27.15 3.26 -2.61
C ARG A 37 -25.98 4.18 -2.27
N ILE A 38 -24.78 3.65 -2.03
CA ILE A 38 -23.58 4.48 -1.85
C ILE A 38 -23.25 5.21 -3.16
N ALA A 39 -23.26 4.50 -4.29
CA ALA A 39 -22.93 5.04 -5.60
C ALA A 39 -23.78 6.27 -5.97
N SER A 40 -25.09 6.22 -5.71
CA SER A 40 -26.00 7.35 -5.99
C SER A 40 -25.70 8.61 -5.16
N LEU A 41 -24.94 8.48 -4.06
CA LEU A 41 -24.56 9.58 -3.18
C LEU A 41 -23.17 10.16 -3.48
N LEU A 42 -22.36 9.50 -4.31
CA LEU A 42 -20.97 9.90 -4.59
C LEU A 42 -20.84 11.04 -5.60
N ASP A 43 -21.88 11.36 -6.37
CA ASP A 43 -21.88 12.47 -7.34
C ASP A 43 -20.72 12.39 -8.35
N GLY A 44 -20.45 11.18 -8.87
CA GLY A 44 -19.35 10.93 -9.79
C GLY A 44 -17.97 10.79 -9.13
N PHE A 45 -17.85 10.97 -7.81
CA PHE A 45 -16.63 10.62 -7.07
C PHE A 45 -16.35 9.12 -7.19
N ARG A 46 -15.10 8.77 -7.47
CA ARG A 46 -14.61 7.39 -7.43
C ARG A 46 -13.51 7.26 -6.38
N PHE A 47 -13.60 6.22 -5.58
CA PHE A 47 -12.53 5.81 -4.67
C PHE A 47 -11.27 5.46 -5.47
N ASP A 48 -10.11 5.73 -4.90
CA ASP A 48 -8.85 5.35 -5.53
C ASP A 48 -8.58 3.85 -5.40
N GLU A 49 -9.14 3.23 -4.36
CA GLU A 49 -9.06 1.80 -4.10
C GLU A 49 -10.36 1.29 -3.45
N GLY A 50 -10.89 0.22 -4.02
CA GLY A 50 -11.94 -0.60 -3.43
C GLY A 50 -11.35 -1.90 -2.91
N ILE A 51 -11.75 -2.33 -1.71
CA ILE A 51 -11.24 -3.54 -1.09
C ILE A 51 -12.41 -4.46 -0.76
N LEU A 52 -12.43 -5.67 -1.34
CA LEU A 52 -13.25 -6.77 -0.85
C LEU A 52 -12.45 -7.50 0.23
N MET A 53 -12.81 -7.28 1.48
CA MET A 53 -12.06 -7.76 2.63
C MET A 53 -12.56 -9.10 3.14
N CYS A 54 -11.68 -9.89 3.78
CA CYS A 54 -12.09 -11.09 4.52
C CYS A 54 -13.09 -10.74 5.65
N PRO A 55 -13.97 -11.67 6.10
CA PRO A 55 -14.11 -13.10 5.78
C PRO A 55 -14.31 -13.44 4.30
N ASN A 56 -14.01 -14.68 3.88
CA ASN A 56 -13.87 -15.07 2.46
C ASN A 56 -15.00 -14.47 1.56
N PRO A 57 -14.69 -13.46 0.71
CA PRO A 57 -15.70 -12.73 -0.04
C PRO A 57 -16.50 -13.62 -1.00
N PHE A 58 -15.89 -14.72 -1.48
CA PHE A 58 -16.49 -15.60 -2.47
C PHE A 58 -17.59 -16.51 -1.92
N LEU A 59 -17.77 -16.56 -0.60
CA LEU A 59 -18.91 -17.25 0.00
C LEU A 59 -20.23 -16.49 -0.18
N HIS A 60 -20.19 -15.24 -0.66
CA HIS A 60 -21.39 -14.50 -1.00
C HIS A 60 -21.94 -14.96 -2.38
N PRO A 61 -23.20 -15.43 -2.48
CA PRO A 61 -23.74 -15.99 -3.73
C PRO A 61 -23.79 -14.96 -4.87
N LYS A 62 -23.97 -13.68 -4.54
CA LYS A 62 -23.99 -12.57 -5.50
C LYS A 62 -22.67 -11.78 -5.54
N ILE A 63 -21.53 -12.42 -5.24
CA ILE A 63 -20.24 -11.71 -5.17
C ILE A 63 -19.87 -10.99 -6.47
N LYS A 64 -20.24 -11.54 -7.64
CA LYS A 64 -20.01 -10.87 -8.93
C LYS A 64 -20.67 -9.50 -9.00
N VAL A 65 -21.95 -9.42 -8.60
CA VAL A 65 -22.70 -8.15 -8.56
C VAL A 65 -22.03 -7.15 -7.61
N ILE A 66 -21.66 -7.60 -6.40
CA ILE A 66 -20.97 -6.74 -5.42
C ILE A 66 -19.62 -6.25 -5.97
N TYR A 67 -18.86 -7.12 -6.64
CA TYR A 67 -17.60 -6.76 -7.25
C TYR A 67 -17.79 -5.72 -8.36
N ASP A 68 -18.78 -5.90 -9.25
CA ASP A 68 -19.06 -4.98 -10.35
C ASP A 68 -19.44 -3.60 -9.83
N GLU A 69 -20.36 -3.54 -8.86
CA GLU A 69 -20.75 -2.28 -8.21
C GLU A 69 -19.56 -1.59 -7.52
N LEU A 70 -18.69 -2.36 -6.86
CA LEU A 70 -17.49 -1.82 -6.23
C LEU A 70 -16.49 -1.28 -7.26
N ARG A 71 -16.34 -1.97 -8.39
CA ARG A 71 -15.48 -1.59 -9.50
C ARG A 71 -15.97 -0.29 -10.16
N ASP A 72 -17.28 -0.10 -10.28
CA ASP A 72 -17.83 1.12 -10.87
C ASP A 72 -17.50 2.35 -10.02
N ILE A 73 -17.54 2.22 -8.69
CA ILE A 73 -17.21 3.32 -7.77
C ILE A 73 -15.72 3.40 -7.39
N SER A 74 -14.85 2.52 -7.90
CA SER A 74 -13.42 2.47 -7.51
C SER A 74 -12.49 2.40 -8.71
N LYS A 75 -11.36 3.12 -8.70
CA LYS A 75 -10.38 3.09 -9.79
C LYS A 75 -9.69 1.73 -9.93
N ARG A 76 -9.50 1.02 -8.81
CA ARG A 76 -8.91 -0.31 -8.72
C ARG A 76 -9.59 -1.09 -7.59
N VAL A 77 -9.67 -2.40 -7.73
CA VAL A 77 -10.26 -3.31 -6.74
C VAL A 77 -9.28 -4.40 -6.34
N THR A 78 -9.01 -4.49 -5.03
CA THR A 78 -8.24 -5.58 -4.44
C THR A 78 -9.18 -6.53 -3.70
N VAL A 79 -9.03 -7.84 -3.93
CA VAL A 79 -9.78 -8.87 -3.21
C VAL A 79 -8.87 -9.60 -2.23
N PHE A 80 -9.20 -9.54 -0.95
CA PHE A 80 -8.51 -10.29 0.08
C PHE A 80 -9.14 -11.65 0.28
N ILE A 81 -8.33 -12.70 0.20
CA ILE A 81 -8.74 -14.08 0.48
C ILE A 81 -7.85 -14.73 1.54
N PRO A 82 -8.39 -15.65 2.35
CA PRO A 82 -7.57 -16.38 3.30
C PRO A 82 -6.68 -17.40 2.57
N LEU A 83 -5.45 -17.61 3.07
CA LEU A 83 -4.49 -18.56 2.52
C LEU A 83 -5.03 -19.98 2.31
N THR A 84 -5.96 -20.41 3.16
CA THR A 84 -6.55 -21.75 3.14
C THR A 84 -8.00 -21.75 2.64
N ALA A 85 -8.39 -20.77 1.82
CA ALA A 85 -9.69 -20.74 1.15
C ALA A 85 -9.92 -22.02 0.33
N SER A 86 -11.16 -22.53 0.33
CA SER A 86 -11.51 -23.68 -0.50
C SER A 86 -11.53 -23.29 -1.97
N LEU A 87 -10.89 -24.11 -2.80
CA LEU A 87 -10.90 -23.97 -4.26
C LEU A 87 -12.32 -24.01 -4.85
N SER A 88 -13.22 -24.79 -4.23
CA SER A 88 -14.61 -24.94 -4.70
C SER A 88 -15.40 -23.64 -4.63
N ASN A 89 -14.98 -22.71 -3.77
CA ASN A 89 -15.67 -21.45 -3.54
C ASN A 89 -15.12 -20.33 -4.42
N LEU A 90 -14.01 -20.55 -5.14
CA LEU A 90 -13.42 -19.52 -6.00
C LEU A 90 -14.33 -19.17 -7.18
N ARG A 91 -14.45 -17.88 -7.45
CA ARG A 91 -15.28 -17.35 -8.54
C ARG A 91 -14.40 -16.80 -9.64
N VAL A 92 -14.13 -17.64 -10.64
CA VAL A 92 -13.19 -17.35 -11.74
C VAL A 92 -13.62 -16.09 -12.51
N ASP A 93 -14.93 -15.88 -12.66
CA ASP A 93 -15.53 -14.70 -13.28
C ASP A 93 -15.20 -13.38 -12.57
N VAL A 94 -14.95 -13.42 -11.26
CA VAL A 94 -14.46 -12.26 -10.50
C VAL A 94 -12.94 -12.22 -10.53
N LEU A 95 -12.28 -13.35 -10.32
CA LEU A 95 -10.82 -13.44 -10.22
C LEU A 95 -10.08 -13.00 -11.49
N ALA A 96 -10.70 -13.18 -12.68
CA ALA A 96 -10.13 -12.75 -13.95
C ALA A 96 -10.12 -11.21 -14.12
N ASP A 97 -11.04 -10.51 -13.45
CA ASP A 97 -11.27 -9.07 -13.65
C ASP A 97 -10.63 -8.18 -12.58
N VAL A 98 -10.28 -8.74 -11.41
CA VAL A 98 -9.75 -7.98 -10.26
C VAL A 98 -8.34 -7.45 -10.52
N ASP A 99 -8.02 -6.26 -10.02
CA ASP A 99 -6.68 -5.67 -10.21
C ASP A 99 -5.61 -6.38 -9.38
N THR A 100 -5.97 -6.93 -8.22
CA THR A 100 -5.06 -7.68 -7.33
C THR A 100 -5.84 -8.65 -6.46
N ILE A 101 -5.30 -9.87 -6.31
CA ILE A 101 -5.76 -10.84 -5.32
C ILE A 101 -4.72 -10.87 -4.20
N SER A 102 -5.11 -10.44 -3.02
CA SER A 102 -4.25 -10.39 -1.84
C SER A 102 -4.55 -11.57 -0.91
N ILE A 103 -3.64 -12.53 -0.86
CA ILE A 103 -3.75 -13.71 0.00
C ILE A 103 -3.21 -13.36 1.38
N ILE A 104 -4.08 -13.37 2.39
CA ILE A 104 -3.70 -13.11 3.78
C ILE A 104 -2.95 -14.32 4.33
N VAL A 105 -1.69 -14.11 4.71
CA VAL A 105 -0.83 -15.08 5.39
C VAL A 105 -0.72 -14.69 6.87
N PRO A 106 -1.40 -15.40 7.79
CA PRO A 106 -1.33 -15.10 9.22
C PRO A 106 0.08 -15.29 9.81
N PRO A 107 0.40 -14.64 10.95
CA PRO A 107 1.73 -14.67 11.53
C PRO A 107 2.22 -16.08 11.89
N MET A 108 1.35 -16.97 12.37
CA MET A 108 1.73 -18.33 12.80
C MET A 108 1.54 -19.41 11.72
N ILE A 109 1.21 -19.01 10.48
CA ILE A 109 0.87 -19.94 9.41
C ILE A 109 1.91 -19.86 8.30
N ASP A 110 2.47 -21.02 7.93
CA ASP A 110 3.38 -21.15 6.80
C ASP A 110 2.64 -20.93 5.47
N ILE A 111 3.22 -20.11 4.59
CA ILE A 111 2.67 -19.83 3.27
C ILE A 111 2.49 -21.10 2.42
N LYS A 112 3.32 -22.13 2.63
CA LYS A 112 3.22 -23.41 1.91
C LYS A 112 1.87 -24.10 2.10
N ARG A 113 1.13 -23.79 3.18
CA ARG A 113 -0.24 -24.31 3.37
C ARG A 113 -1.21 -23.84 2.28
N GLY A 114 -0.92 -22.71 1.62
CA GLY A 114 -1.69 -22.19 0.50
C GLY A 114 -1.15 -22.59 -0.87
N ASP A 115 -0.15 -23.47 -0.97
CA ASP A 115 0.46 -23.84 -2.25
C ASP A 115 -0.57 -24.35 -3.27
N THR A 116 -1.55 -25.14 -2.81
CA THR A 116 -2.63 -25.63 -3.67
C THR A 116 -3.50 -24.48 -4.20
N LEU A 117 -3.83 -23.50 -3.34
CA LEU A 117 -4.58 -22.30 -3.73
C LEU A 117 -3.80 -21.46 -4.74
N ILE A 118 -2.53 -21.15 -4.44
CA ILE A 118 -1.66 -20.33 -5.28
C ILE A 118 -1.49 -20.99 -6.65
N ARG A 119 -1.14 -22.29 -6.70
CA ARG A 119 -1.00 -23.03 -7.97
C ARG A 119 -2.30 -23.07 -8.76
N ALA A 120 -3.44 -23.19 -8.09
CA ALA A 120 -4.74 -23.19 -8.75
C ALA A 120 -5.08 -21.83 -9.39
N LEU A 121 -4.68 -20.72 -8.76
CA LEU A 121 -4.81 -19.38 -9.34
C LEU A 121 -3.85 -19.20 -10.52
N GLU A 122 -2.56 -19.51 -10.33
CA GLU A 122 -1.53 -19.46 -11.38
C GLU A 122 -1.92 -20.28 -12.62
N SER A 123 -2.42 -21.51 -12.43
CA SER A 123 -2.85 -22.39 -13.51
C SER A 123 -4.06 -21.87 -14.29
N ARG A 124 -4.78 -20.89 -13.75
CA ARG A 124 -5.88 -20.19 -14.42
C ARG A 124 -5.42 -18.89 -15.11
N GLY A 125 -4.11 -18.64 -15.18
CA GLY A 125 -3.53 -17.45 -15.78
C GLY A 125 -3.63 -16.20 -14.91
N ILE A 126 -3.89 -16.35 -13.62
CA ILE A 126 -3.96 -15.25 -12.67
C ILE A 126 -2.55 -14.99 -12.13
N ASP A 127 -1.95 -13.86 -12.49
CA ASP A 127 -0.57 -13.49 -12.12
C ASP A 127 -0.48 -12.28 -11.18
N HIS A 128 -1.57 -11.53 -11.00
CA HIS A 128 -1.70 -10.40 -10.08
C HIS A 128 -1.92 -10.84 -8.62
N ILE A 129 -1.18 -11.85 -8.18
CA ILE A 129 -1.25 -12.42 -6.85
C ILE A 129 -0.27 -11.71 -5.91
N GLU A 130 -0.79 -11.25 -4.78
CA GLU A 130 -0.03 -10.71 -3.67
C GLU A 130 -0.12 -11.64 -2.46
N ALA A 131 1.02 -11.91 -1.81
CA ALA A 131 1.07 -12.43 -0.46
C ALA A 131 1.09 -11.27 0.54
N TYR A 132 0.02 -11.12 1.31
CA TYR A 132 -0.06 -10.19 2.43
C TYR A 132 0.40 -10.89 3.70
N LEU A 133 1.68 -10.67 4.04
CA LEU A 133 2.31 -11.23 5.22
C LEU A 133 1.96 -10.37 6.43
N VAL A 134 1.09 -10.90 7.29
CA VAL A 134 0.69 -10.17 8.51
C VAL A 134 1.87 -10.13 9.47
N PHE A 135 2.28 -8.92 9.84
CA PHE A 135 3.31 -8.64 10.83
C PHE A 135 2.75 -7.69 11.88
N ASN A 136 2.78 -8.06 13.14
CA ASN A 136 2.38 -7.22 14.28
C ASN A 136 3.53 -7.17 15.28
N SER A 137 3.42 -6.36 16.33
CA SER A 137 4.49 -6.19 17.35
C SER A 137 4.92 -7.49 18.05
N SER A 138 4.06 -8.51 18.08
CA SER A 138 4.37 -9.83 18.64
C SER A 138 4.91 -10.84 17.63
N SER A 139 5.05 -10.46 16.36
CA SER A 139 5.49 -11.36 15.29
C SER A 139 7.02 -11.46 15.27
N ASP A 140 7.54 -12.66 15.02
CA ASP A 140 8.98 -12.88 14.83
C ASP A 140 9.42 -12.42 13.42
N PRO A 141 10.34 -11.43 13.30
CA PRO A 141 10.86 -11.01 12.01
C PRO A 141 11.55 -12.14 11.22
N GLY A 142 12.18 -13.10 11.91
CA GLY A 142 12.82 -14.25 11.28
C GLY A 142 11.83 -15.13 10.52
N GLU A 143 10.65 -15.36 11.12
CA GLU A 143 9.57 -16.08 10.46
C GLU A 143 9.04 -15.35 9.22
N ILE A 144 8.90 -14.01 9.27
CA ILE A 144 8.49 -13.21 8.12
C ILE A 144 9.51 -13.28 7.00
N LEU A 145 10.81 -13.14 7.29
CA LEU A 145 11.88 -13.27 6.29
C LEU A 145 11.87 -14.63 5.61
N ARG A 146 11.62 -15.71 6.36
CA ARG A 146 11.46 -17.05 5.80
C ARG A 146 10.29 -17.12 4.83
N LYS A 147 9.14 -16.54 5.18
CA LYS A 147 7.95 -16.47 4.30
C LYS A 147 8.21 -15.64 3.06
N ILE A 148 8.91 -14.51 3.19
CA ILE A 148 9.35 -13.69 2.06
C ILE A 148 10.16 -14.55 1.07
N GLY A 149 11.14 -15.32 1.56
CA GLY A 149 11.93 -16.21 0.72
C GLY A 149 11.11 -17.25 -0.04
N GLU A 150 10.06 -17.80 0.57
CA GLU A 150 9.14 -18.72 -0.11
C GLU A 150 8.26 -18.01 -1.15
N CYS A 151 7.81 -16.79 -0.89
CA CYS A 151 7.11 -15.96 -1.88
C CYS A 151 7.98 -15.63 -3.09
N MET A 152 9.26 -15.28 -2.85
CA MET A 152 10.23 -14.92 -3.89
C MET A 152 10.45 -16.07 -4.87
N LYS A 153 10.57 -17.31 -4.38
CA LYS A 153 10.70 -18.52 -5.22
C LYS A 153 9.53 -18.71 -6.19
N ARG A 154 8.36 -18.16 -5.86
CA ARG A 154 7.13 -18.23 -6.67
C ARG A 154 6.86 -16.95 -7.48
N GLY A 155 7.67 -15.90 -7.31
CA GLY A 155 7.47 -14.62 -7.99
C GLY A 155 6.24 -13.83 -7.53
N LEU A 156 5.71 -14.10 -6.34
CA LEU A 156 4.52 -13.40 -5.82
C LEU A 156 4.83 -11.96 -5.41
N ARG A 157 3.90 -11.02 -5.64
CA ARG A 157 4.03 -9.68 -5.04
C ARG A 157 3.98 -9.82 -3.52
N ILE A 158 4.85 -9.11 -2.81
CA ILE A 158 4.95 -9.24 -1.34
C ILE A 158 4.57 -7.92 -0.70
N THR A 159 3.59 -7.97 0.21
CA THR A 159 3.27 -6.88 1.12
C THR A 159 3.38 -7.38 2.55
N VAL A 160 4.17 -6.70 3.38
CA VAL A 160 4.27 -6.93 4.82
C VAL A 160 3.55 -5.79 5.51
N GLY A 161 2.61 -6.11 6.40
CA GLY A 161 1.85 -5.10 7.11
C GLY A 161 1.03 -5.67 8.25
N PRO A 162 0.40 -4.81 9.06
CA PRO A 162 -0.42 -5.26 10.18
C PRO A 162 -1.71 -5.93 9.70
N SER A 163 -2.45 -6.54 10.61
CA SER A 163 -3.86 -6.84 10.34
C SER A 163 -4.59 -5.56 9.90
N LEU A 164 -5.43 -5.62 8.86
CA LEU A 164 -6.18 -4.43 8.39
C LEU A 164 -6.97 -3.79 9.54
N PHE A 165 -6.91 -2.46 9.64
CA PHE A 165 -7.44 -1.64 10.75
C PHE A 165 -6.75 -1.84 12.11
N SER A 166 -5.59 -2.48 12.15
CA SER A 166 -4.72 -2.48 13.33
C SER A 166 -3.59 -1.45 13.19
N PRO A 167 -2.95 -1.06 14.31
CA PRO A 167 -1.83 -0.13 14.28
C PRO A 167 -0.71 -0.60 13.34
N PRO A 168 -0.01 0.34 12.68
CA PRO A 168 1.12 0.05 11.81
C PRO A 168 2.26 -0.65 12.56
N SER A 169 2.98 -1.50 11.84
CA SER A 169 4.09 -2.31 12.37
C SER A 169 5.31 -2.36 11.43
N GLY A 170 5.22 -1.75 10.24
CA GLY A 170 6.30 -1.77 9.25
C GLY A 170 7.60 -1.16 9.78
N ASP A 171 7.48 -0.14 10.63
CA ASP A 171 8.58 0.53 11.32
C ASP A 171 9.45 -0.46 12.12
N MET A 172 8.81 -1.30 12.95
CA MET A 172 9.48 -2.36 13.71
C MET A 172 10.13 -3.41 12.81
N PHE A 173 9.52 -3.71 11.67
CA PHE A 173 10.10 -4.67 10.72
C PHE A 173 11.37 -4.11 10.08
N ILE A 174 11.39 -2.83 9.72
CA ILE A 174 12.56 -2.15 9.14
C ILE A 174 13.75 -2.23 10.10
N GLU A 175 13.56 -1.94 11.38
CA GLU A 175 14.61 -2.03 12.40
C GLU A 175 15.25 -3.42 12.43
N SER A 176 14.46 -4.46 12.25
CA SER A 176 14.95 -5.84 12.29
C SER A 176 15.75 -6.27 11.06
N ILE A 177 15.63 -5.56 9.94
CA ILE A 177 16.24 -5.96 8.65
C ILE A 177 17.25 -4.96 8.08
N SER A 178 17.28 -3.71 8.57
CA SER A 178 18.10 -2.63 8.00
C SER A 178 19.60 -2.91 8.02
N ALA A 179 20.10 -3.56 9.08
CA ALA A 179 21.52 -3.89 9.20
C ALA A 179 21.99 -4.98 8.21
N ARG A 180 21.08 -5.59 7.45
CA ARG A 180 21.41 -6.68 6.52
C ARG A 180 21.96 -6.11 5.22
N LYS A 181 23.05 -6.70 4.72
CA LYS A 181 23.70 -6.28 3.46
C LYS A 181 22.86 -6.56 2.20
N ASP A 182 21.91 -7.48 2.28
CA ASP A 182 21.02 -7.83 1.19
C ASP A 182 19.72 -7.01 1.17
N VAL A 183 19.62 -5.98 2.01
CA VAL A 183 18.47 -5.09 2.12
C VAL A 183 18.84 -3.69 1.64
N GLU A 184 18.02 -3.13 0.75
CA GLU A 184 18.05 -1.72 0.35
C GLU A 184 16.70 -1.07 0.70
N LEU A 185 16.76 0.04 1.44
CA LEU A 185 15.57 0.83 1.78
C LEU A 185 15.23 1.79 0.63
N GLY A 186 14.10 1.55 -0.01
CA GLY A 186 13.57 2.38 -1.07
C GLY A 186 12.74 3.56 -0.55
N LEU A 187 11.91 4.11 -1.43
CA LEU A 187 11.11 5.31 -1.20
C LEU A 187 9.69 4.99 -0.71
N HIS A 188 9.13 5.94 0.06
CA HIS A 188 7.69 6.05 0.24
C HIS A 188 7.03 6.41 -1.09
N TYR A 189 5.91 5.78 -1.42
CA TYR A 189 5.21 6.01 -2.69
C TYR A 189 3.72 6.34 -2.51
N GLY A 190 3.34 6.76 -1.30
CA GLY A 190 1.97 7.16 -0.96
C GLY A 190 1.28 6.12 -0.09
N ARG A 191 0.00 5.84 -0.35
CA ARG A 191 -0.74 4.82 0.40
C ARG A 191 -1.00 3.57 -0.43
N LYS A 192 -1.04 2.46 0.28
CA LYS A 192 -1.59 1.19 -0.20
C LYS A 192 -2.53 0.66 0.87
N TYR A 193 -3.74 0.28 0.46
CA TYR A 193 -4.80 -0.05 1.40
C TYR A 193 -5.04 1.11 2.38
N LEU A 194 -4.95 0.85 3.68
CA LEU A 194 -5.27 1.79 4.74
C LEU A 194 -4.04 2.51 5.31
N TYR A 195 -2.85 2.25 4.73
CA TYR A 195 -1.55 2.56 5.33
C TYR A 195 -0.66 3.35 4.38
N SER A 196 0.34 4.03 4.92
CA SER A 196 1.46 4.52 4.10
C SER A 196 2.26 3.33 3.58
N ALA A 197 2.86 3.46 2.40
CA ALA A 197 3.59 2.38 1.78
C ALA A 197 5.00 2.82 1.37
N MET A 198 5.97 1.98 1.69
CA MET A 198 7.36 2.11 1.30
C MET A 198 7.82 0.86 0.53
N LYS A 199 8.78 1.03 -0.38
CA LYS A 199 9.47 -0.10 -1.00
C LYS A 199 10.73 -0.45 -0.21
N VAL A 200 10.95 -1.74 -0.02
CA VAL A 200 12.21 -2.32 0.44
C VAL A 200 12.61 -3.38 -0.58
N PHE A 201 13.90 -3.46 -0.89
CA PHE A 201 14.43 -4.46 -1.81
C PHE A 201 15.26 -5.45 -1.01
N LEU A 202 14.86 -6.73 -1.03
CA LEU A 202 15.62 -7.81 -0.40
C LEU A 202 16.17 -8.70 -1.52
N ASN A 203 17.49 -8.74 -1.68
CA ASN A 203 18.15 -9.38 -2.83
C ASN A 203 17.54 -8.89 -4.16
N ASP A 204 17.44 -7.57 -4.34
CA ASP A 204 16.79 -6.86 -5.46
C ASP A 204 15.29 -7.17 -5.66
N TYR A 205 14.69 -7.97 -4.79
CA TYR A 205 13.27 -8.32 -4.87
C TYR A 205 12.41 -7.25 -4.19
N PRO A 206 11.44 -6.63 -4.90
CA PRO A 206 10.65 -5.54 -4.34
C PRO A 206 9.59 -6.05 -3.35
N ILE A 207 9.68 -5.57 -2.13
CA ILE A 207 8.73 -5.82 -1.04
C ILE A 207 8.04 -4.49 -0.71
N THR A 208 6.75 -4.53 -0.43
CA THR A 208 6.05 -3.37 0.13
C THR A 208 5.89 -3.52 1.63
N LEU A 209 6.33 -2.50 2.37
CA LEU A 209 6.07 -2.38 3.79
C LEU A 209 4.95 -1.38 4.03
N LEU A 210 3.97 -1.77 4.85
CA LEU A 210 2.90 -0.89 5.29
C LEU A 210 3.29 -0.24 6.61
N MET A 211 3.38 1.08 6.56
CA MET A 211 3.84 1.95 7.63
C MET A 211 2.68 2.79 8.15
N SER A 212 2.99 3.61 9.16
CA SER A 212 2.02 4.51 9.76
C SER A 212 1.22 5.31 8.73
N PRO A 213 -0.12 5.34 8.82
CA PRO A 213 -0.96 5.99 7.82
C PRO A 213 -0.62 7.48 7.73
N MET A 214 -0.49 8.00 6.50
CA MET A 214 -0.40 9.45 6.30
C MET A 214 -1.78 10.07 6.57
N ASP A 215 -1.86 11.19 7.29
CA ASP A 215 -3.10 11.97 7.38
C ASP A 215 -3.41 12.74 6.08
N PRO A 216 -4.70 13.01 5.75
CA PRO A 216 -5.92 12.67 6.47
C PRO A 216 -6.60 11.37 5.99
N CYS A 217 -7.11 10.56 6.93
CA CYS A 217 -7.88 9.34 6.67
C CYS A 217 -9.25 9.64 6.01
N ARG A 218 -9.53 9.02 4.85
CA ARG A 218 -10.78 9.15 4.08
C ARG A 218 -11.32 7.78 3.68
N HIS A 219 -11.48 6.92 4.68
CA HIS A 219 -11.98 5.56 4.50
C HIS A 219 -13.50 5.52 4.64
N LEU A 220 -14.13 4.63 3.88
CA LEU A 220 -15.50 4.20 4.06
C LEU A 220 -15.48 2.69 4.28
N TYR A 221 -16.08 2.23 5.37
CA TYR A 221 -16.15 0.82 5.71
C TYR A 221 -17.60 0.36 5.68
N VAL A 222 -17.85 -0.78 5.05
CA VAL A 222 -19.16 -1.41 4.91
C VAL A 222 -19.06 -2.84 5.43
N ASN A 223 -19.80 -3.14 6.51
CA ASN A 223 -19.86 -4.49 7.05
C ASN A 223 -20.97 -5.33 6.37
N PRO A 224 -21.02 -6.66 6.59
CA PRO A 224 -22.01 -7.52 5.94
C PRO A 224 -23.47 -7.26 6.35
N TYR A 225 -23.72 -6.48 7.40
CA TYR A 225 -25.09 -6.10 7.80
C TYR A 225 -25.60 -4.87 7.02
N GLY A 226 -24.76 -4.27 6.17
CA GLY A 226 -25.06 -3.00 5.52
C GLY A 226 -24.93 -1.81 6.47
N ILE A 227 -24.16 -1.96 7.56
CA ILE A 227 -23.78 -0.83 8.41
C ILE A 227 -22.53 -0.19 7.82
N ILE A 228 -22.57 1.14 7.70
CA ILE A 228 -21.54 1.95 7.08
C ILE A 228 -20.93 2.87 8.12
N SER A 229 -19.60 2.93 8.18
CA SER A 229 -18.84 3.78 9.10
C SER A 229 -17.51 4.20 8.46
N LYS A 230 -16.68 4.95 9.19
CA LYS A 230 -15.34 5.34 8.70
C LYS A 230 -14.37 4.16 8.75
N CYS A 231 -14.45 3.37 9.82
CA CYS A 231 -13.72 2.12 10.02
C CYS A 231 -14.45 1.24 11.05
N PRO A 232 -14.04 -0.03 11.23
CA PRO A 232 -14.64 -0.93 12.21
C PRO A 232 -14.59 -0.43 13.66
N ASN A 233 -13.62 0.43 13.99
CA ASN A 233 -13.44 1.00 15.34
C ASN A 233 -14.21 2.32 15.53
N SER A 234 -14.99 2.77 14.55
CA SER A 234 -15.71 4.04 14.62
C SER A 234 -16.92 3.99 15.54
N ASN A 235 -17.03 4.97 16.44
CA ASN A 235 -18.22 5.15 17.28
C ASN A 235 -19.45 5.63 16.48
N PHE A 236 -19.23 6.24 15.32
CA PHE A 236 -20.29 6.69 14.42
C PHE A 236 -20.45 5.69 13.27
N SER A 237 -21.64 5.09 13.18
CA SER A 237 -22.03 4.18 12.11
C SER A 237 -23.52 4.36 11.80
N VAL A 238 -23.92 4.09 10.57
CA VAL A 238 -25.29 4.29 10.08
C VAL A 238 -25.69 3.14 9.17
N SER A 239 -26.95 2.71 9.24
CA SER A 239 -27.51 1.75 8.30
C SER A 239 -27.54 2.32 6.88
N TYR A 240 -27.21 1.52 5.87
CA TYR A 240 -27.25 1.95 4.47
C TYR A 240 -28.63 2.51 4.03
N ARG A 241 -29.72 2.06 4.69
CA ARG A 241 -31.09 2.54 4.41
C ARG A 241 -31.30 4.00 4.78
N GLU A 242 -30.60 4.46 5.82
CA GLU A 242 -30.64 5.82 6.35
C GLU A 242 -29.55 6.71 5.75
N MET A 243 -28.80 6.22 4.77
CA MET A 243 -27.66 6.93 4.22
C MET A 243 -28.10 8.12 3.36
N THR A 244 -27.59 9.31 3.69
CA THR A 244 -27.72 10.54 2.89
C THR A 244 -26.35 11.09 2.51
N ARG A 245 -26.31 12.10 1.62
CA ARG A 245 -25.06 12.78 1.24
C ARG A 245 -24.40 13.44 2.47
N GLU A 246 -25.20 14.01 3.36
CA GLU A 246 -24.74 14.66 4.60
C GLU A 246 -24.11 13.65 5.56
N VAL A 247 -24.76 12.49 5.75
CA VAL A 247 -24.22 11.40 6.58
C VAL A 247 -22.92 10.87 5.99
N LEU A 248 -22.86 10.61 4.68
CA LEU A 248 -21.65 10.13 4.02
C LEU A 248 -20.47 11.11 4.18
N ARG A 249 -20.73 12.41 4.01
CA ARG A 249 -19.72 13.46 4.28
C ARG A 249 -19.29 13.44 5.75
N LYS A 250 -20.24 13.35 6.69
CA LYS A 250 -19.94 13.25 8.13
C LYS A 250 -19.05 12.05 8.43
N ILE A 251 -19.28 10.90 7.80
CA ILE A 251 -18.42 9.73 7.94
C ILE A 251 -17.00 10.04 7.45
N PHE A 252 -16.84 10.55 6.23
CA PHE A 252 -15.52 10.84 5.66
C PHE A 252 -14.68 11.79 6.52
N PHE A 253 -15.29 12.87 7.00
CA PHE A 253 -14.62 13.93 7.73
C PHE A 253 -14.64 13.74 9.25
N SER A 254 -15.22 12.65 9.77
CA SER A 254 -15.16 12.33 11.19
C SER A 254 -13.70 12.11 11.64
N PRO A 255 -13.33 12.46 12.89
CA PRO A 255 -11.98 12.21 13.39
C PRO A 255 -11.65 10.71 13.39
N CYS A 256 -10.37 10.37 13.37
CA CYS A 256 -9.95 8.98 13.55
C CYS A 256 -10.39 8.50 14.95
N PRO A 257 -11.06 7.34 15.09
CA PRO A 257 -11.53 6.86 16.39
C PRO A 257 -10.40 6.56 17.38
N ASP A 258 -9.24 6.18 16.86
CA ASP A 258 -8.04 5.90 17.65
C ASP A 258 -7.25 7.19 17.97
N ASN A 259 -7.69 8.36 17.48
CA ASN A 259 -7.10 9.66 17.77
C ASN A 259 -7.59 10.20 19.13
N LYS A 260 -7.41 9.40 20.20
CA LYS A 260 -7.71 9.85 21.58
C LYS A 260 -6.73 10.91 22.07
N ASN A 261 -5.57 11.03 21.42
CA ASN A 261 -4.63 12.15 21.51
C ASN A 261 -4.03 12.35 20.10
N PRO A 262 -4.00 13.57 19.53
CA PRO A 262 -3.27 13.85 18.31
C PRO A 262 -1.79 13.51 18.54
N SER A 263 -1.37 12.34 18.07
CA SER A 263 0.03 11.95 18.09
C SER A 263 0.73 12.76 17.00
N PHE A 264 1.68 13.59 17.39
CA PHE A 264 2.57 14.23 16.43
C PHE A 264 3.44 13.14 15.80
N VAL A 265 3.23 12.88 14.51
CA VAL A 265 4.12 12.00 13.75
C VAL A 265 5.24 12.88 13.18
N PRO A 266 6.52 12.61 13.49
CA PRO A 266 7.62 13.36 12.91
C PRO A 266 7.64 13.16 11.41
N LYS A 267 7.57 14.27 10.65
CA LYS A 267 7.83 14.29 9.22
C LYS A 267 9.26 14.76 9.01
N VAL A 268 10.10 13.90 8.45
CA VAL A 268 11.50 14.26 8.16
C VAL A 268 11.68 14.54 6.68
N GLU A 269 12.26 15.71 6.39
CA GLU A 269 12.73 16.08 5.06
C GLU A 269 14.25 16.25 5.13
N ILE A 270 14.98 15.50 4.32
CA ILE A 270 16.45 15.51 4.32
C ILE A 270 16.92 16.36 3.15
N SER A 271 17.61 17.45 3.45
CA SER A 271 18.24 18.32 2.46
C SER A 271 19.73 18.45 2.74
N PHE A 272 20.52 18.60 1.68
CA PHE A 272 21.96 18.83 1.78
C PHE A 272 22.27 20.31 1.61
N VAL A 273 23.23 20.82 2.35
CA VAL A 273 23.70 22.19 2.22
C VAL A 273 25.22 22.17 2.08
N THR A 274 25.75 22.85 1.07
CA THR A 274 27.20 22.99 0.90
C THR A 274 27.78 23.91 2.00
N SER A 275 29.09 23.88 2.18
CA SER A 275 29.78 24.87 3.04
C SER A 275 29.55 26.33 2.59
N SER A 276 29.22 26.54 1.31
CA SER A 276 28.84 27.83 0.73
C SER A 276 27.35 28.18 0.86
N GLY A 277 26.55 27.37 1.56
CA GLY A 277 25.13 27.65 1.83
C GLY A 277 24.15 27.26 0.72
N ILE A 278 24.60 26.55 -0.32
CA ILE A 278 23.73 26.12 -1.41
C ILE A 278 22.94 24.89 -0.97
N LYS A 279 21.61 25.02 -0.90
CA LYS A 279 20.70 23.94 -0.50
C LYS A 279 20.29 23.09 -1.70
N ILE A 280 20.42 21.78 -1.55
CA ILE A 280 19.82 20.76 -2.41
C ILE A 280 18.63 20.17 -1.63
N PRO A 281 17.38 20.53 -2.00
CA PRO A 281 16.18 20.10 -1.28
C PRO A 281 15.93 18.59 -1.41
N GLY A 282 15.12 18.03 -0.49
CA GLY A 282 14.86 16.58 -0.46
C GLY A 282 14.15 16.04 -1.69
N ASP A 283 13.24 16.82 -2.29
CA ASP A 283 12.56 16.42 -3.52
C ASP A 283 13.50 16.38 -4.74
N ILE A 284 14.59 17.15 -4.74
CA ILE A 284 15.66 17.02 -5.75
C ILE A 284 16.46 15.74 -5.50
N MET A 285 16.70 15.35 -4.25
CA MET A 285 17.35 14.07 -3.94
C MET A 285 16.50 12.87 -4.40
N GLU A 286 15.19 12.89 -4.16
CA GLU A 286 14.26 11.88 -4.69
C GLU A 286 14.28 11.82 -6.22
N LEU A 287 14.33 12.98 -6.90
CA LEU A 287 14.48 13.04 -8.35
C LEU A 287 15.78 12.37 -8.82
N LEU A 288 16.92 12.64 -8.17
CA LEU A 288 18.21 12.04 -8.52
C LEU A 288 18.16 10.51 -8.34
N GLU A 289 17.56 10.02 -7.26
CA GLU A 289 17.36 8.59 -7.01
C GLU A 289 16.52 7.93 -8.11
N LEU A 290 15.39 8.54 -8.51
CA LEU A 290 14.56 8.03 -9.59
C LEU A 290 15.26 8.09 -10.95
N ILE A 291 16.11 9.08 -11.21
CA ILE A 291 16.92 9.14 -12.43
C ILE A 291 17.96 8.03 -12.47
N SER A 292 18.61 7.71 -11.33
CA SER A 292 19.59 6.64 -11.25
C SER A 292 18.99 5.30 -11.66
N GLN A 293 17.73 5.06 -11.27
CA GLN A 293 16.97 3.84 -11.58
C GLN A 293 16.39 3.84 -13.00
N THR A 294 15.72 4.92 -13.40
CA THR A 294 14.96 4.97 -14.67
C THR A 294 15.81 5.35 -15.88
N ARG A 295 17.00 5.93 -15.66
CA ARG A 295 17.83 6.57 -16.69
C ARG A 295 17.09 7.60 -17.55
N SER A 296 16.03 8.22 -17.00
CA SER A 296 15.17 9.16 -17.72
C SER A 296 14.58 10.22 -16.80
N PHE A 297 14.92 11.48 -17.07
CA PHE A 297 14.41 12.63 -16.32
C PHE A 297 12.88 12.73 -16.37
N ARG A 298 12.28 12.56 -17.56
CA ARG A 298 10.82 12.65 -17.74
C ARG A 298 10.10 11.50 -17.04
N ALA A 299 10.67 10.30 -17.05
CA ALA A 299 10.08 9.17 -16.33
C ALA A 299 10.11 9.41 -14.82
N ALA A 300 11.24 9.89 -14.29
CA ALA A 300 11.38 10.26 -12.89
C ALA A 300 10.35 11.33 -12.46
N CYS A 301 10.21 12.43 -13.21
CA CYS A 301 9.20 13.45 -12.91
C CYS A 301 7.76 12.91 -12.98
N LYS A 302 7.46 12.03 -13.94
CA LYS A 302 6.15 11.37 -14.04
C LYS A 302 5.85 10.51 -12.81
N ILE A 303 6.83 9.77 -12.30
CA ILE A 303 6.70 8.96 -11.08
C ILE A 303 6.43 9.85 -9.86
N MET A 304 7.12 10.99 -9.76
CA MET A 304 6.91 11.98 -8.69
C MET A 304 5.59 12.77 -8.82
N GLY A 305 4.92 12.71 -9.97
CA GLY A 305 3.73 13.51 -10.23
C GLY A 305 4.00 15.01 -10.41
N VAL A 306 5.20 15.38 -10.88
CA VAL A 306 5.65 16.77 -11.02
C VAL A 306 5.90 17.16 -12.47
N SER A 307 5.87 18.47 -12.77
CA SER A 307 6.15 19.00 -14.11
C SER A 307 7.63 18.84 -14.48
N PRO A 308 7.96 18.19 -15.61
CA PRO A 308 9.34 18.05 -16.06
C PRO A 308 10.03 19.39 -16.36
N SER A 309 9.31 20.41 -16.86
CA SER A 309 9.94 21.71 -17.15
C SER A 309 10.38 22.42 -15.87
N THR A 310 9.50 22.45 -14.87
CA THR A 310 9.78 23.07 -13.56
C THR A 310 10.96 22.42 -12.86
N TYR A 311 11.02 21.08 -12.83
CA TYR A 311 12.14 20.38 -12.21
C TYR A 311 13.43 20.51 -13.02
N TRP A 312 13.34 20.63 -14.35
CA TRP A 312 14.50 20.87 -15.19
C TRP A 312 15.13 22.24 -14.92
N GLU A 313 14.32 23.29 -14.78
CA GLU A 313 14.81 24.62 -14.39
C GLU A 313 15.42 24.59 -12.98
N ARG A 314 14.73 23.96 -12.02
CA ARG A 314 15.24 23.83 -10.64
C ARG A 314 16.58 23.11 -10.56
N ILE A 315 16.76 22.00 -11.28
CA ILE A 315 18.04 21.28 -11.26
C ILE A 315 19.15 22.11 -11.94
N LYS A 316 18.83 22.86 -13.00
CA LYS A 316 19.82 23.71 -13.68
C LYS A 316 20.26 24.89 -12.82
N ASP A 317 19.34 25.54 -12.11
CA ASP A 317 19.64 26.59 -11.14
C ASP A 317 20.54 26.08 -10.01
N ILE A 318 20.25 24.88 -9.49
CA ILE A 318 21.11 24.23 -8.47
C ILE A 318 22.49 23.92 -9.05
N GLU A 319 22.59 23.34 -10.26
CA GLU A 319 23.87 23.05 -10.91
C GLU A 319 24.71 24.30 -11.18
N GLU A 320 24.07 25.40 -11.58
CA GLU A 320 24.71 26.70 -11.81
C GLU A 320 25.30 27.25 -10.50
N LYS A 321 24.51 27.27 -9.43
CA LYS A 321 24.96 27.70 -8.10
C LYS A 321 26.11 26.82 -7.58
N LEU A 322 26.01 25.51 -7.75
CA LEU A 322 27.05 24.56 -7.35
C LEU A 322 28.32 24.65 -8.20
N GLY A 323 28.26 25.24 -9.39
CA GLY A 323 29.33 25.19 -10.39
C GLY A 323 29.64 23.77 -10.88
N ARG A 324 28.71 22.81 -10.68
CA ARG A 324 28.89 21.40 -11.01
C ARG A 324 27.59 20.80 -11.50
N ARG A 325 27.68 19.94 -12.53
CA ARG A 325 26.52 19.18 -13.00
C ARG A 325 26.22 18.02 -12.08
N LEU A 326 24.93 17.81 -11.81
CA LEU A 326 24.37 16.65 -11.12
C LEU A 326 23.86 15.62 -12.13
N ILE A 327 23.41 16.06 -13.31
CA ILE A 327 22.90 15.18 -14.36
C ILE A 327 23.57 15.44 -15.72
N VAL A 328 23.71 14.37 -16.50
CA VAL A 328 24.08 14.42 -17.92
C VAL A 328 22.92 13.86 -18.72
N SER A 329 22.46 14.62 -19.72
CA SER A 329 21.37 14.19 -20.59
C SER A 329 21.79 14.23 -22.05
N VAL A 330 21.52 13.14 -22.77
CA VAL A 330 21.74 13.02 -24.20
C VAL A 330 20.39 13.10 -24.89
N LYS A 331 20.23 14.09 -25.79
CA LYS A 331 19.01 14.23 -26.60
C LYS A 331 18.82 12.98 -27.46
N GLY A 332 17.64 12.38 -27.37
CA GLY A 332 17.29 11.22 -28.17
C GLY A 332 16.58 11.61 -29.46
N GLY A 333 17.17 11.24 -30.59
CA GLY A 333 16.42 10.98 -31.83
C GLY A 333 15.75 9.60 -31.76
N ARG A 334 15.97 8.74 -32.76
CA ARG A 334 15.39 7.38 -32.81
C ARG A 334 15.72 6.47 -31.61
N LYS A 335 16.76 6.77 -30.81
CA LYS A 335 17.24 5.91 -29.70
C LYS A 335 16.70 6.23 -28.29
N LYS A 336 15.71 7.13 -28.16
CA LYS A 336 15.21 7.69 -26.88
C LYS A 336 16.31 8.43 -26.08
N GLY A 337 15.96 9.55 -25.47
CA GLY A 337 16.92 10.34 -24.70
C GLY A 337 17.26 9.63 -23.40
N ILE A 338 18.51 9.73 -22.96
CA ILE A 338 19.00 9.14 -21.70
C ILE A 338 19.44 10.27 -20.78
N THR A 339 19.08 10.17 -19.51
CA THR A 339 19.61 11.04 -18.46
C THR A 339 20.23 10.17 -17.37
N VAL A 340 21.47 10.47 -16.99
CA VAL A 340 22.22 9.76 -15.95
C VAL A 340 22.81 10.74 -14.95
N LEU A 341 23.12 10.25 -13.75
CA LEU A 341 23.80 11.02 -12.71
C LEU A 341 25.29 11.21 -13.04
N THR A 342 25.86 12.35 -12.65
CA THR A 342 27.32 12.53 -12.61
C THR A 342 27.93 11.80 -11.41
N GLY A 343 29.26 11.65 -11.38
CA GLY A 343 29.96 11.09 -10.22
C GLY A 343 29.63 11.82 -8.91
N VAL A 344 29.60 13.16 -8.97
CA VAL A 344 29.25 14.02 -7.82
C VAL A 344 27.83 13.74 -7.32
N ALA A 345 26.86 13.59 -8.22
CA ALA A 345 25.49 13.26 -7.83
C ALA A 345 25.35 11.83 -7.31
N LEU A 346 26.14 10.87 -7.81
CA LEU A 346 26.16 9.51 -7.29
C LEU A 346 26.69 9.45 -5.85
N ASP A 347 27.78 10.17 -5.55
CA ASP A 347 28.33 10.23 -4.20
C ASP A 347 27.39 10.93 -3.23
N LEU A 348 26.76 12.03 -3.69
CA LEU A 348 25.71 12.72 -2.93
C LEU A 348 24.49 11.81 -2.67
N LEU A 349 24.05 11.05 -3.66
CA LEU A 349 22.93 10.13 -3.53
C LEU A 349 23.22 9.01 -2.51
N LYS A 350 24.45 8.46 -2.52
CA LYS A 350 24.87 7.46 -1.52
C LYS A 350 24.79 8.02 -0.09
N GLU A 351 25.28 9.24 0.12
CA GLU A 351 25.21 9.85 1.45
C GLU A 351 23.75 10.15 1.86
N TYR A 352 22.91 10.60 0.92
CA TYR A 352 21.48 10.80 1.18
C TYR A 352 20.78 9.51 1.58
N GLN A 353 21.01 8.40 0.87
CA GLN A 353 20.45 7.10 1.23
C GLN A 353 20.91 6.65 2.62
N ARG A 354 22.21 6.81 2.94
CA ARG A 354 22.79 6.49 4.25
C ARG A 354 22.18 7.32 5.38
N ILE A 355 22.02 8.63 5.20
CA ILE A 355 21.39 9.52 6.20
C ILE A 355 19.91 9.17 6.36
N ARG A 356 19.19 8.93 5.25
CA ARG A 356 17.78 8.57 5.28
C ARG A 356 17.54 7.29 6.06
N GLU A 357 18.35 6.26 5.81
CA GLU A 357 18.30 5.02 6.57
C GLU A 357 18.51 5.26 8.07
N ARG A 358 19.54 6.01 8.46
CA ARG A 358 19.80 6.33 9.87
C ARG A 358 18.66 7.08 10.52
N VAL A 359 18.11 8.09 9.85
CA VAL A 359 16.95 8.84 10.32
C VAL A 359 15.76 7.92 10.54
N LEU A 360 15.43 7.07 9.55
CA LEU A 360 14.30 6.14 9.66
C LEU A 360 14.44 5.21 10.87
N LEU A 361 15.66 4.73 11.15
CA LEU A 361 15.93 3.92 12.34
C LEU A 361 15.81 4.72 13.64
N SER A 362 16.34 5.94 13.68
CA SER A 362 16.27 6.79 14.88
C SER A 362 14.86 7.30 15.20
N LEU A 363 13.94 7.37 14.22
CA LEU A 363 12.55 7.76 14.47
C LEU A 363 11.76 6.69 15.24
N ASN A 364 12.22 5.44 15.23
CA ASN A 364 11.55 4.31 15.87
C ASN A 364 12.11 3.99 17.28
N GLU A 365 13.32 4.46 17.59
CA GLU A 365 13.84 4.59 18.95
C GLU A 365 13.01 5.64 19.70
N ARG A 366 11.90 5.21 20.30
CA ARG A 366 10.87 6.06 20.94
C ARG A 366 11.44 7.25 21.73
N PHE A 367 10.89 8.43 21.42
CA PHE A 367 10.54 9.43 22.43
C PHE A 367 9.26 9.03 23.16
#